data_AF-D2R380-F1
#
_entry.id   AF-D2R380-F1
#
_cell.length_a   1.000
_cell.length_b   1.000
_cell.length_c   1.000
_cell.angle_alpha   90.00
_cell.angle_beta   90.00
_cell.angle_gamma   90.00
#
_symmetry.space_group_name_H-M   'P 1'
#
loop_
_entity.id
_entity.type
_entity.pdbx_description
1 polymer ?
#
loop_
_entity_poly.entity_id
_entity_poly.type
_entity_poly.pdbx_seq_one_letter_code
_entity_poly.pdbx_strand_id
1 'polypeptide(L)'
;MITLPDDLTDFLSAKRQLEYAVHECECGQVILLPLGKHELGEVWVDGQSLHDVASDPNKGIEGYYAVPVVNLVESCDGYTPEHILSWIPDSDLYISWDCDHWAITMFPSVTWRQIADSPLQYINAQWESQSIGQPLIPWPQFPFKKGRPF
;
A
#
# COMPACT_ATOMS: atom_id res chain seq x y z
N MET A 1 0.32 -16.29 -12.13
CA MET A 1 -0.27 -16.60 -10.81
C MET A 1 0.54 -15.78 -9.82
N ILE A 2 -0.12 -14.92 -9.04
CA ILE A 2 0.56 -14.04 -8.08
C ILE A 2 0.96 -14.88 -6.88
N THR A 3 2.22 -14.77 -6.48
CA THR A 3 2.73 -15.42 -5.26
C THR A 3 2.68 -14.40 -4.14
N LEU A 4 1.86 -14.68 -3.12
CA LEU A 4 1.83 -13.90 -1.88
C LEU A 4 2.85 -14.47 -0.89
N PRO A 5 3.29 -13.70 0.12
CA PRO A 5 4.10 -14.21 1.21
C PRO A 5 3.45 -15.41 1.90
N ASP A 6 4.27 -16.35 2.37
CA ASP A 6 3.79 -17.60 2.98
C ASP A 6 2.92 -17.34 4.21
N ASP A 7 3.30 -16.39 5.06
CA ASP A 7 2.56 -16.06 6.28
C ASP A 7 1.22 -15.35 6.02
N LEU A 8 1.13 -14.53 4.97
CA LEU A 8 -0.13 -14.00 4.45
C LEU A 8 -1.00 -15.12 3.86
N THR A 9 -0.40 -16.01 3.08
CA THR A 9 -1.11 -17.14 2.46
C THR A 9 -1.72 -18.04 3.53
N ASP A 10 -0.94 -18.40 4.55
CA ASP A 10 -1.41 -19.18 5.70
C ASP A 10 -2.56 -18.48 6.42
N PHE A 11 -2.44 -17.17 6.68
CA PHE A 11 -3.47 -16.38 7.35
C PHE A 11 -4.79 -16.37 6.56
N LEU A 12 -4.73 -16.11 5.26
CA LEU A 12 -5.91 -16.07 4.39
C LEU A 12 -6.51 -17.46 4.14
N SER A 13 -5.68 -18.50 4.05
CA SER A 13 -6.15 -19.89 3.92
C SER A 13 -6.97 -20.35 5.13
N ALA A 14 -6.62 -19.85 6.32
CA ALA A 14 -7.37 -20.03 7.55
C ALA A 14 -8.63 -19.13 7.64
N LYS A 15 -8.92 -18.34 6.59
CA LYS A 15 -10.05 -17.40 6.49
C LYS A 15 -10.09 -16.38 7.63
N ARG A 16 -8.92 -16.00 8.16
CA ARG A 16 -8.80 -15.00 9.22
C ARG A 16 -9.02 -13.59 8.66
N GLN A 17 -9.44 -12.70 9.54
CA GLN A 17 -9.51 -11.26 9.31
C GLN A 17 -8.66 -10.55 10.37
N LEU A 18 -8.32 -9.29 10.13
CA LEU A 18 -7.58 -8.48 11.10
C LEU A 18 -8.48 -8.17 12.30
N GLU A 19 -7.91 -8.30 13.50
CA GLU A 19 -8.62 -8.00 14.76
C GLU A 19 -8.01 -6.74 15.39
N TYR A 20 -8.83 -5.71 15.59
CA TYR A 20 -8.41 -4.43 16.15
C TYR A 20 -9.59 -3.60 16.65
N ALA A 21 -9.30 -2.49 17.33
CA ALA A 21 -10.29 -1.52 17.76
C ALA A 21 -10.81 -0.70 16.57
N VAL A 22 -11.89 -1.15 15.93
CA VAL A 22 -12.47 -0.54 14.71
C VAL A 22 -12.77 0.96 14.88
N HIS A 23 -13.19 1.39 16.06
CA HIS A 23 -13.52 2.79 16.35
C HIS A 23 -12.30 3.72 16.40
N GLU A 24 -11.09 3.16 16.42
CA GLU A 24 -9.82 3.90 16.34
C GLU A 24 -9.25 3.91 14.91
N CYS A 25 -9.89 3.19 13.98
CA CYS A 25 -9.44 3.10 12.59
C CYS A 25 -10.09 4.18 11.73
N GLU A 26 -9.28 4.91 10.97
CA GLU A 26 -9.74 6.00 10.11
C GLU A 26 -10.77 5.50 9.07
N CYS A 27 -10.56 4.31 8.50
CA CYS A 27 -11.45 3.69 7.53
C CYS A 27 -12.35 2.58 8.12
N GLY A 28 -12.55 2.57 9.43
CA GLY A 28 -13.41 1.59 10.12
C GLY A 28 -13.00 0.13 9.89
N GLN A 29 -13.99 -0.75 9.64
CA GLN A 29 -13.74 -2.19 9.50
C GLN A 29 -13.21 -2.52 8.11
N VAL A 30 -11.98 -3.00 8.05
CA VAL A 30 -11.33 -3.53 6.86
C VAL A 30 -11.67 -5.01 6.73
N ILE A 31 -12.07 -5.41 5.52
CA ILE A 31 -12.25 -6.81 5.11
C ILE A 31 -11.18 -7.14 4.08
N LEU A 32 -10.43 -8.21 4.30
CA LEU A 32 -9.40 -8.67 3.40
C LEU A 32 -9.97 -9.47 2.25
N LEU A 33 -9.35 -9.32 1.07
CA LEU A 33 -9.62 -10.18 -0.08
C LEU A 33 -9.35 -11.66 0.26
N PRO A 34 -10.25 -12.57 -0.13
CA PRO A 34 -10.01 -14.00 0.03
C PRO A 34 -8.80 -14.47 -0.81
N LEU A 35 -8.11 -15.50 -0.31
CA LEU A 35 -7.01 -16.13 -1.06
C LEU A 35 -7.47 -16.54 -2.48
N GLY A 36 -6.67 -16.16 -3.47
CA GLY A 36 -6.96 -16.41 -4.89
C GLY A 36 -7.85 -15.36 -5.57
N LYS A 37 -8.26 -14.30 -4.86
CA LYS A 37 -8.95 -13.13 -5.45
C LYS A 37 -8.03 -11.93 -5.67
N HIS A 38 -6.75 -12.08 -5.38
CA HIS A 38 -5.77 -11.03 -5.55
C HIS A 38 -5.36 -10.91 -7.02
N GLU A 39 -5.28 -9.68 -7.49
CA GLU A 39 -4.86 -9.33 -8.84
C GLU A 39 -3.73 -8.31 -8.78
N LEU A 40 -2.88 -8.32 -9.80
CA LEU A 40 -1.77 -7.38 -9.92
C LEU A 40 -2.35 -6.14 -10.60
N GLY A 41 -2.41 -5.06 -9.83
CA GLY A 41 -2.78 -3.74 -10.31
C GLY A 41 -1.57 -2.82 -10.36
N GLU A 42 -1.86 -1.53 -10.43
CA GLU A 42 -0.87 -0.47 -10.41
C GLU A 42 -1.42 0.69 -9.57
N VAL A 43 -0.57 1.28 -8.74
CA VAL A 43 -0.82 2.56 -8.07
C VAL A 43 0.17 3.60 -8.55
N TRP A 44 -0.17 4.86 -8.32
CA TRP A 44 0.59 5.99 -8.86
C TRP A 44 1.31 6.74 -7.75
N VAL A 45 2.56 7.06 -8.00
CA VAL A 45 3.36 7.91 -7.11
C VAL A 45 3.74 9.18 -7.84
N ASP A 46 3.42 10.33 -7.26
CA ASP A 46 3.91 11.60 -7.79
C ASP A 46 5.35 11.85 -7.30
N GLY A 47 6.16 12.50 -8.14
CA GLY A 47 7.51 12.90 -7.71
C GLY A 47 7.52 14.14 -6.82
N GLN A 48 6.40 14.87 -6.75
CA GLN A 48 6.32 16.18 -6.09
C GLN A 48 6.06 16.06 -4.59
N SER A 49 5.29 15.06 -4.13
CA SER A 49 5.10 14.74 -2.71
C SER A 49 6.42 14.40 -2.01
N LEU A 50 7.45 14.01 -2.77
CA LEU A 50 8.76 13.57 -2.27
C LEU A 50 9.87 14.64 -2.33
N HIS A 51 9.52 15.92 -2.57
CA HIS A 51 10.50 16.98 -2.86
C HIS A 51 11.57 17.20 -1.77
N ASP A 52 11.23 16.94 -0.51
CA ASP A 52 12.15 17.05 0.64
C ASP A 52 12.87 15.73 0.96
N VAL A 53 12.51 14.64 0.29
CA VAL A 53 13.04 13.29 0.55
C VAL A 53 14.14 12.93 -0.44
N ALA A 54 13.90 13.14 -1.74
CA ALA A 54 14.86 12.79 -2.79
C ALA A 54 14.68 13.66 -4.04
N SER A 55 15.77 13.83 -4.81
CA SER A 55 15.70 14.57 -6.08
C SER A 55 15.07 13.71 -7.17
N ASP A 56 13.88 14.08 -7.61
CA ASP A 56 13.19 13.46 -8.74
C ASP A 56 13.91 13.76 -10.07
N PRO A 57 14.36 12.75 -10.85
CA PRO A 57 14.96 12.97 -12.17
C PRO A 57 13.99 13.55 -13.20
N ASN A 58 12.67 13.43 -12.97
CA ASN A 58 11.63 13.99 -13.83
C ASN A 58 10.99 15.26 -13.25
N LYS A 59 11.65 15.91 -12.28
CA LYS A 59 11.16 17.14 -11.64
C LYS A 59 10.74 18.20 -12.67
N GLY A 60 9.53 18.71 -12.51
CA GLY A 60 8.96 19.74 -13.39
C GLY A 60 8.29 19.20 -14.66
N ILE A 61 8.27 17.88 -14.86
CA ILE A 61 7.49 17.21 -15.91
C ILE A 61 6.19 16.71 -15.29
N GLU A 62 5.04 17.03 -15.90
CA GLU A 62 3.76 16.46 -15.50
C GLU A 62 3.72 14.96 -15.80
N GLY A 63 3.54 14.15 -14.78
CA GLY A 63 3.57 12.70 -14.86
C GLY A 63 3.52 12.02 -13.50
N TYR A 64 3.64 10.70 -13.52
CA TYR A 64 3.62 9.85 -12.34
C TYR A 64 4.53 8.64 -12.53
N TYR A 65 4.92 8.02 -11.42
CA TYR A 65 5.57 6.72 -11.40
C TYR A 65 4.52 5.63 -11.20
N ALA A 66 4.60 4.60 -12.03
CA ALA A 66 3.68 3.47 -12.04
C ALA A 66 4.25 2.31 -11.23
N VAL A 67 3.63 1.99 -10.09
CA VAL A 67 4.12 0.96 -9.16
C VAL A 67 3.18 -0.25 -9.21
N PRO A 68 3.66 -1.43 -9.65
CA PRO A 68 2.86 -2.66 -9.66
C PRO A 68 2.65 -3.15 -8.23
N VAL A 69 1.39 -3.36 -7.86
CA VAL A 69 1.01 -3.77 -6.50
C VAL A 69 -0.14 -4.75 -6.51
N VAL A 70 -0.26 -5.50 -5.43
CA VAL A 70 -1.36 -6.42 -5.18
C VAL A 70 -2.19 -5.86 -4.04
N ASN A 71 -3.45 -5.53 -4.32
CA ASN A 71 -4.39 -5.10 -3.29
C ASN A 71 -4.72 -6.28 -2.35
N LEU A 72 -4.81 -5.99 -1.05
CA LEU A 72 -5.17 -6.97 -0.03
C LEU A 72 -6.56 -6.74 0.58
N VAL A 73 -7.20 -5.61 0.29
CA VAL A 73 -8.44 -5.17 0.95
C VAL A 73 -9.62 -5.26 -0.02
N GLU A 74 -10.68 -5.96 0.39
CA GLU A 74 -11.94 -6.09 -0.35
C GLU A 74 -12.86 -4.89 -0.09
N SER A 75 -13.01 -4.50 1.17
CA SER A 75 -13.88 -3.40 1.57
C SER A 75 -13.39 -2.73 2.86
N CYS A 76 -13.77 -1.47 3.05
CA CYS A 76 -13.63 -0.73 4.31
C CYS A 76 -14.84 0.19 4.50
N ASP A 77 -14.99 0.79 5.68
CA ASP A 77 -16.07 1.73 5.95
C ASP A 77 -15.67 3.15 5.51
N GLY A 78 -16.55 3.84 4.79
CA GLY A 78 -16.44 5.28 4.53
C GLY A 78 -15.35 5.74 3.54
N TYR A 79 -14.49 4.83 3.08
CA TYR A 79 -13.39 5.12 2.13
C TYR A 79 -13.36 4.14 0.96
N THR A 80 -12.56 4.47 -0.05
CA THR A 80 -12.24 3.53 -1.14
C THR A 80 -11.31 2.45 -0.58
N PRO A 81 -11.66 1.16 -0.69
CA PRO A 81 -10.89 0.08 -0.07
C PRO A 81 -9.57 -0.24 -0.76
N GLU A 82 -9.48 0.10 -2.04
CA GLU A 82 -8.34 -0.26 -2.87
C GLU A 82 -7.04 0.32 -2.31
N HIS A 83 -6.09 -0.56 -2.07
CA HIS A 83 -4.71 -0.23 -1.71
C HIS A 83 -4.47 0.43 -0.35
N ILE A 84 -5.47 0.39 0.56
CA ILE A 84 -5.26 0.70 1.99
C ILE A 84 -4.14 -0.16 2.57
N LEU A 85 -4.14 -1.46 2.24
CA LEU A 85 -3.00 -2.36 2.43
C LEU A 85 -2.71 -3.09 1.11
N SER A 86 -1.45 -3.09 0.71
CA SER A 86 -0.99 -3.72 -0.52
C SER A 86 0.36 -4.40 -0.35
N TRP A 87 0.68 -5.23 -1.33
CA TRP A 87 1.93 -5.95 -1.44
C TRP A 87 2.63 -5.64 -2.77
N ILE A 88 3.95 -5.40 -2.75
CA ILE A 88 4.79 -5.25 -3.93
C ILE A 88 5.58 -6.55 -4.13
N PRO A 89 5.19 -7.42 -5.10
CA PRO A 89 5.83 -8.74 -5.25
C PRO A 89 7.33 -8.68 -5.55
N ASP A 90 7.74 -7.79 -6.44
CA ASP A 90 9.14 -7.73 -6.89
C ASP A 90 10.10 -7.21 -5.81
N SER A 91 9.57 -6.54 -4.79
CA SER A 91 10.35 -5.93 -3.71
C SER A 91 10.16 -6.62 -2.35
N ASP A 92 9.34 -7.67 -2.28
CA ASP A 92 8.97 -8.34 -1.03
C ASP A 92 8.51 -7.34 0.06
N LEU A 93 7.61 -6.40 -0.30
CA LEU A 93 7.31 -5.23 0.53
C LEU A 93 5.80 -4.96 0.71
N TYR A 94 5.37 -4.81 1.96
CA TYR A 94 4.03 -4.29 2.29
C TYR A 94 4.01 -2.76 2.27
N ILE A 95 2.90 -2.20 1.81
CA ILE A 95 2.70 -0.77 1.66
C ILE A 95 1.25 -0.35 1.97
N SER A 96 1.05 0.94 2.25
CA SER A 96 -0.23 1.64 2.09
C SER A 96 -0.08 2.73 1.02
N TRP A 97 -1.16 3.03 0.32
CA TRP A 97 -1.19 4.05 -0.72
C TRP A 97 -2.22 5.13 -0.41
N ASP A 98 -1.75 6.37 -0.35
CA ASP A 98 -2.58 7.57 -0.28
C ASP A 98 -2.96 7.98 -1.72
N CYS A 99 -4.22 7.74 -2.08
CA CYS A 99 -4.73 8.02 -3.41
C CYS A 99 -5.03 9.50 -3.67
N ASP A 100 -5.15 10.32 -2.62
CA ASP A 100 -5.37 11.76 -2.73
C ASP A 100 -4.04 12.50 -2.96
N HIS A 101 -2.95 12.00 -2.39
CA HIS A 101 -1.62 12.58 -2.50
C HIS A 101 -0.67 11.82 -3.43
N TRP A 102 -1.10 10.69 -3.99
CA TRP A 102 -0.28 9.79 -4.82
C TRP A 102 1.06 9.48 -4.13
N ALA A 103 0.97 9.06 -2.87
CA ALA A 103 2.13 8.77 -2.04
C ALA A 103 2.03 7.35 -1.48
N ILE A 104 3.16 6.65 -1.45
CA ILE A 104 3.24 5.31 -0.87
C ILE A 104 4.04 5.36 0.42
N THR A 105 3.47 4.78 1.46
CA THR A 105 4.14 4.48 2.72
C THR A 105 4.56 3.01 2.73
N MET A 106 5.85 2.75 2.84
CA MET A 106 6.46 1.43 2.88
C MET A 106 6.65 0.92 4.29
N PHE A 107 6.53 -0.41 4.45
CA PHE A 107 6.81 -1.13 5.70
C PHE A 107 8.00 -2.09 5.52
N PRO A 108 9.25 -1.57 5.50
CA PRO A 108 10.42 -2.40 5.26
C PRO A 108 10.64 -3.43 6.38
N SER A 109 11.00 -4.66 6.00
CA SER A 109 11.23 -5.78 6.93
C SER A 109 10.02 -6.17 7.80
N VAL A 110 8.81 -5.78 7.40
CA VAL A 110 7.57 -6.14 8.09
C VAL A 110 6.96 -7.39 7.44
N THR A 111 6.61 -8.35 8.27
CA THR A 111 5.91 -9.58 7.89
C THR A 111 4.40 -9.41 8.03
N TRP A 112 3.61 -10.26 7.35
CA TRP A 112 2.15 -10.23 7.55
C TRP A 112 1.77 -10.53 8.99
N ARG A 113 2.49 -11.44 9.66
CA ARG A 113 2.25 -11.72 11.08
C ARG A 113 2.33 -10.45 11.94
N GLN A 114 3.33 -9.60 11.71
CA GLN A 114 3.47 -8.34 12.45
C GLN A 114 2.32 -7.37 12.14
N ILE A 115 1.87 -7.31 10.88
CA ILE A 115 0.67 -6.54 10.50
C ILE A 115 -0.56 -7.09 11.24
N ALA A 116 -0.77 -8.41 11.22
CA ALA A 116 -1.91 -9.04 11.86
C ALA A 116 -1.91 -8.89 13.39
N ASP A 117 -0.73 -8.85 14.03
CA ASP A 117 -0.59 -8.69 15.47
C ASP A 117 -0.80 -7.23 15.93
N SER A 118 -0.68 -6.24 15.03
CA SER A 118 -0.87 -4.82 15.34
C SER A 118 -1.32 -4.03 14.11
N PRO A 119 -2.53 -4.31 13.58
CA PRO A 119 -2.92 -3.85 12.24
C PRO A 119 -3.23 -2.36 12.17
N LEU A 120 -3.70 -1.76 13.28
CA LEU A 120 -4.18 -0.38 13.29
C LEU A 120 -3.14 0.62 12.78
N GLN A 121 -1.89 0.52 13.27
CA GLN A 121 -0.79 1.38 12.84
C GLN A 121 -0.43 1.23 11.36
N TYR A 122 -0.67 0.05 10.75
CA TYR A 122 -0.40 -0.17 9.32
C TYR A 122 -1.55 0.30 8.45
N ILE A 123 -2.79 0.08 8.88
CA ILE A 123 -3.99 0.57 8.18
C ILE A 123 -3.99 2.10 8.20
N ASN A 124 -3.79 2.71 9.38
CA ASN A 124 -3.85 4.16 9.54
C ASN A 124 -2.62 4.90 8.98
N ALA A 125 -1.58 4.18 8.55
CA ALA A 125 -0.27 4.72 8.20
C ALA A 125 -0.30 5.82 7.13
N GLN A 126 -1.31 5.86 6.27
CA GLN A 126 -1.46 6.89 5.23
C GLN A 126 -2.06 8.21 5.75
N TRP A 127 -2.80 8.18 6.86
CA TRP A 127 -3.44 9.37 7.45
C TRP A 127 -2.64 9.98 8.61
N GLU A 128 -1.71 9.21 9.20
CA GLU A 128 -0.94 9.66 10.35
C GLU A 128 0.27 10.52 9.98
N SER A 129 0.40 11.69 10.62
CA SER A 129 1.54 12.61 10.41
C SER A 129 2.89 12.06 10.88
N GLN A 130 2.88 11.12 11.82
CA GLN A 130 4.05 10.34 12.25
C GLN A 130 3.83 8.87 11.92
N SER A 131 3.84 8.57 10.63
CA SER A 131 3.67 7.21 10.14
C SER A 131 4.80 6.29 10.60
N ILE A 132 4.48 5.02 10.86
CA ILE A 132 5.45 3.96 11.17
C ILE A 132 6.29 3.52 9.96
N GLY A 133 5.92 3.97 8.75
CA GLY A 133 6.57 3.61 7.51
C GLY A 133 7.54 4.66 6.98
N GLN A 134 8.01 4.41 5.76
CA GLN A 134 8.91 5.31 5.04
C GLN A 134 8.35 5.60 3.65
N PRO A 135 8.51 6.82 3.10
CA PRO A 135 8.05 7.11 1.75
C PRO A 135 8.79 6.25 0.71
N LEU A 136 8.06 5.66 -0.24
CA LEU A 136 8.67 5.00 -1.40
C LEU A 136 9.30 6.06 -2.30
N ILE A 137 10.59 5.91 -2.59
CA ILE A 137 11.24 6.64 -3.68
C ILE A 137 11.12 5.77 -4.94
N PRO A 138 10.31 6.15 -5.93
CA PRO A 138 10.00 5.23 -7.02
C PRO A 138 11.09 5.12 -8.08
N TRP A 139 12.05 6.05 -8.14
CA TRP A 139 13.17 6.00 -9.10
C TRP A 139 14.43 5.37 -8.50
N PRO A 140 15.26 4.70 -9.32
CA PRO A 140 15.07 4.43 -10.76
C PRO A 140 14.22 3.18 -11.05
N GLN A 141 13.64 2.56 -10.02
CA GLN A 141 13.04 1.22 -10.11
C GLN A 141 11.77 1.17 -10.96
N PHE A 142 10.89 2.17 -10.85
CA PHE A 142 9.59 2.20 -11.50
C PHE A 142 9.57 3.18 -12.68
N PRO A 143 8.84 2.85 -13.76
CA PRO A 143 8.80 3.69 -14.94
C PRO A 143 8.00 4.97 -14.68
N PHE A 144 8.56 6.09 -15.16
CA PHE A 144 7.85 7.36 -15.24
C PHE A 144 6.95 7.41 -16.48
N LYS A 145 5.69 7.80 -16.30
CA LYS A 145 4.71 8.02 -17.37
C LYS A 145 4.33 9.50 -17.40
N LYS A 146 4.41 10.12 -18.58
CA LYS A 146 4.00 11.53 -18.78
C LYS A 146 2.49 11.67 -18.82
N GLY A 147 1.98 12.79 -18.32
CA GLY A 147 0.55 13.10 -18.27
C GLY A 147 -0.15 12.50 -17.06
N ARG A 148 -1.48 12.48 -17.08
CA ARG A 148 -2.29 11.93 -15.98
C ARG A 148 -2.77 10.51 -16.31
N PRO A 149 -3.05 9.67 -15.30
CA PRO A 149 -3.51 8.30 -15.51
C PRO A 149 -4.99 8.22 -15.92
N PHE A 150 -5.41 8.93 -16.98
CA PHE A 150 -6.77 8.85 -17.55
C PHE A 150 -6.80 9.35 -18.99
#